data_AF-A0A2E3Z6C7-F1
#
_entry.id   AF-A0A2E3Z6C7-F1
#
_cell.length_a   1.000
_cell.length_b   1.000
_cell.length_c   1.000
_cell.angle_alpha   90.00
_cell.angle_beta   90.00
_cell.angle_gamma   90.00
#
_symmetry.space_group_name_H-M   'P 1'
#
loop_
_entity.id
_entity.type
_entity.pdbx_description
1 polymer ?
#
loop_
_entity_poly.entity_id
_entity_poly.type
_entity_poly.pdbx_seq_one_letter_code
_entity_poly.pdbx_strand_id
1 'polypeptide(L)'
;MKGSSKGQQGGSAQADFDSLIDLIQSTVAVDTWLENGTGEGEILPFAINGVYADAVGTLRFKMISNQSSALKKPLNTLPKNKKSHVRDSSDLRYISLPRLETAIRKRQLARQPLAPEMLTLAGLERIEYLFISPESGDLILAGPADDWHTRPVGIIVSLESGLPVFRLDDLLTLWRRKQQNLNPAFGCSIIPRQEALGETQRFLQANGDKPLDPNRHQQWLQDLRTCLGKQQVQFF
;
A
#
# COMPACT_ATOMS: atom_id res chain seq x y z
N MET A 1 13.66 36.97 -36.89
CA MET A 1 14.44 35.72 -36.66
C MET A 1 14.04 35.13 -35.32
N LYS A 2 13.80 33.82 -35.31
CA LYS A 2 13.27 32.99 -34.21
C LYS A 2 14.36 32.64 -33.19
N GLY A 3 13.95 32.27 -31.97
CA GLY A 3 14.75 31.41 -31.06
C GLY A 3 14.59 31.77 -29.58
N SER A 4 13.41 31.64 -28.99
CA SER A 4 12.94 30.43 -28.28
C SER A 4 13.47 30.34 -26.84
N SER A 5 12.67 30.87 -25.89
CA SER A 5 12.71 30.52 -24.48
C SER A 5 12.43 29.02 -24.31
N LYS A 6 13.33 28.27 -23.69
CA LYS A 6 13.04 26.93 -23.16
C LYS A 6 13.18 26.97 -21.65
N GLY A 7 12.06 26.68 -20.99
CA GLY A 7 11.95 26.58 -19.55
C GLY A 7 12.89 25.51 -18.99
N GLN A 8 13.53 25.86 -17.90
CA GLN A 8 14.31 24.94 -17.09
C GLN A 8 13.32 24.13 -16.24
N GLN A 9 12.99 22.94 -16.73
CA GLN A 9 12.28 21.90 -15.98
C GLN A 9 13.24 21.35 -14.91
N GLY A 10 12.79 21.39 -13.65
CA GLY A 10 13.55 20.88 -12.51
C GLY A 10 13.60 19.36 -12.42
N GLY A 11 14.43 18.86 -11.50
CA GLY A 11 14.36 17.48 -11.02
C GLY A 11 15.69 16.73 -10.91
N SER A 12 16.70 17.29 -10.24
CA SER A 12 17.69 16.53 -9.46
C SER A 12 18.61 17.51 -8.72
N ALA A 13 18.06 18.31 -7.80
CA ALA A 13 18.89 18.81 -6.72
C ALA A 13 19.15 17.60 -5.84
N GLN A 14 20.36 17.03 -5.93
CA GLN A 14 20.84 16.09 -4.94
C GLN A 14 20.76 16.83 -3.60
N ALA A 15 19.76 16.48 -2.78
CA ALA A 15 19.65 17.08 -1.46
C ALA A 15 20.93 16.66 -0.73
N ASP A 16 21.76 17.65 -0.44
CA ASP A 16 23.01 17.48 0.27
C ASP A 16 22.69 17.24 1.74
N PHE A 17 22.29 16.00 2.04
CA PHE A 17 21.93 15.59 3.38
C PHE A 17 23.14 15.61 4.32
N ASP A 18 24.36 15.45 3.79
CA ASP A 18 25.58 15.54 4.58
C ASP A 18 25.81 16.99 5.03
N SER A 19 25.70 17.97 4.13
CA SER A 19 25.72 19.38 4.53
C SER A 19 24.55 19.78 5.42
N LEU A 20 23.38 19.15 5.27
CA LEU A 20 22.24 19.40 6.15
C LEU A 20 22.47 18.81 7.55
N ILE A 21 23.03 17.60 7.63
CA ILE A 21 23.40 16.94 8.89
C ILE A 21 24.51 17.73 9.58
N ASP A 22 25.54 18.15 8.84
CA ASP A 22 26.64 18.97 9.36
C ASP A 22 26.14 20.36 9.76
N LEU A 23 25.20 20.97 9.02
CA LEU A 23 24.57 22.22 9.42
C LEU A 23 23.76 22.03 10.70
N ILE A 24 22.99 20.95 10.84
CA ILE A 24 22.25 20.67 12.07
C ILE A 24 23.23 20.45 13.23
N GLN A 25 24.30 19.67 13.04
CA GLN A 25 25.29 19.39 14.07
C GLN A 25 26.14 20.62 14.45
N SER A 26 26.40 21.53 13.50
CA SER A 26 27.26 22.72 13.72
C SER A 26 26.48 23.96 14.17
N THR A 27 25.22 24.11 13.75
CA THR A 27 24.37 25.25 14.13
C THR A 27 23.68 25.03 15.46
N VAL A 28 23.57 23.78 15.89
CA VAL A 28 22.98 23.39 17.16
C VAL A 28 24.08 23.06 18.15
N ALA A 29 24.38 24.00 19.04
CA ALA A 29 25.23 23.73 20.19
C ALA A 29 24.55 22.65 21.06
N VAL A 30 25.13 21.45 21.09
CA VAL A 30 24.69 20.29 21.87
C VAL A 30 24.36 20.68 23.32
N ASP A 31 25.08 21.64 23.86
CA ASP A 31 25.00 22.06 25.26
C ASP A 31 23.78 22.97 25.57
N THR A 32 23.17 23.62 24.56
CA THR A 32 21.98 24.49 24.78
C THR A 32 20.66 23.72 24.83
N TRP A 33 20.66 22.44 24.49
CA TRP A 33 19.45 21.60 24.47
C TRP A 33 19.14 20.93 25.81
N LEU A 34 20.14 20.68 26.65
CA LEU A 34 19.91 20.10 27.99
C LEU A 34 19.49 21.13 29.05
N GLU A 35 19.89 22.39 28.92
CA GLU A 35 19.74 23.38 30.00
C GLU A 35 18.44 24.22 29.95
N ASN A 36 17.75 24.30 28.81
CA ASN A 36 16.54 25.13 28.66
C ASN A 36 15.19 24.37 28.80
N GLY A 37 15.18 23.19 29.43
CA GLY A 37 14.03 22.73 30.21
C GLY A 37 12.66 22.54 29.53
N THR A 38 12.57 22.41 28.20
CA THR A 38 11.34 21.96 27.51
C THR A 38 11.60 20.97 26.36
N GLY A 39 12.76 20.30 26.37
CA GLY A 39 13.25 19.46 25.28
C GLY A 39 12.49 18.16 25.06
N GLU A 40 11.34 18.22 24.40
CA GLU A 40 10.73 17.08 23.68
C GLU A 40 11.14 17.12 22.21
N GLY A 41 12.41 16.82 21.96
CA GLY A 41 12.94 16.57 20.63
C GLY A 41 13.52 15.17 20.57
N GLU A 42 12.67 14.15 20.57
CA GLU A 42 13.12 12.78 20.35
C GLU A 42 13.49 12.63 18.87
N ILE A 43 14.79 12.45 18.57
CA ILE A 43 15.21 11.95 17.26
C ILE A 43 14.77 10.50 17.20
N LEU A 44 13.54 10.27 16.74
CA LEU A 44 13.09 8.93 16.41
C LEU A 44 13.83 8.52 15.14
N PRO A 45 14.76 7.54 15.17
CA PRO A 45 15.25 6.95 13.94
C PRO A 45 14.03 6.47 13.16
N PHE A 46 13.98 6.71 11.85
CA PHE A 46 13.00 6.05 11.00
C PHE A 46 13.24 4.54 11.12
N ALA A 47 12.53 3.88 12.05
CA ALA A 47 12.81 2.51 12.47
C ALA A 47 12.51 1.48 11.37
N ILE A 48 12.02 1.93 10.21
CA ILE A 48 11.45 1.08 9.18
C ILE A 48 12.00 1.51 7.82
N ASN A 49 13.13 0.92 7.46
CA ASN A 49 13.57 0.87 6.07
C ASN A 49 12.75 -0.21 5.35
N GLY A 50 11.47 0.04 5.06
CA GLY A 50 10.61 -0.98 4.45
C GLY A 50 9.13 -0.63 4.45
N VAL A 51 8.28 -1.64 4.62
CA VAL A 51 6.82 -1.50 4.58
C VAL A 51 6.29 -1.44 6.01
N TYR A 52 5.52 -0.40 6.31
CA TYR A 52 4.77 -0.27 7.55
C TYR A 52 3.30 -0.08 7.23
N ALA A 53 2.44 -0.84 7.91
CA ALA A 53 1.00 -0.75 7.79
C ALA A 53 0.40 -0.59 9.19
N ASP A 54 -0.37 0.47 9.37
CA ASP A 54 -1.16 0.73 10.56
C ASP A 54 -2.58 1.18 10.17
N ALA A 55 -3.55 0.90 11.02
CA ALA A 55 -4.94 1.26 10.83
C ALA A 55 -5.26 2.70 11.24
N VAL A 56 -4.37 3.36 11.99
CA VAL A 56 -4.58 4.73 12.50
C VAL A 56 -4.77 5.70 11.34
N GLY A 57 -5.87 6.46 11.36
CA GLY A 57 -6.18 7.49 10.36
C GLY A 57 -6.77 6.99 9.04
N THR A 58 -6.87 5.66 8.82
CA THR A 58 -7.36 5.08 7.56
C THR A 58 -8.88 5.23 7.39
N LEU A 59 -9.65 5.12 8.47
CA LEU A 59 -11.11 5.25 8.42
C LEU A 59 -11.56 6.67 8.76
N ARG A 60 -12.39 7.24 7.87
CA ARG A 60 -13.10 8.50 8.11
C ARG A 60 -14.58 8.21 8.24
N PHE A 61 -15.12 8.36 9.44
CA PHE A 61 -16.55 8.16 9.67
C PHE A 61 -17.34 9.30 9.05
N LYS A 62 -18.15 8.98 8.04
CA LYS A 62 -19.16 9.88 7.50
C LYS A 62 -20.52 9.40 7.98
N MET A 63 -21.05 10.03 9.03
CA MET A 63 -22.44 9.82 9.42
C MET A 63 -23.33 10.39 8.32
N ILE A 64 -23.94 9.51 7.53
CA ILE A 64 -25.01 9.90 6.62
C ILE A 64 -26.23 10.16 7.52
N SER A 65 -26.34 11.39 8.03
CA SER A 65 -27.56 11.81 8.71
C SER A 65 -28.70 11.76 7.69
N ASN A 66 -29.89 11.33 8.13
CA ASN A 66 -31.09 11.18 7.30
C ASN A 66 -31.56 12.49 6.61
N GLN A 67 -30.83 13.60 6.78
CA GLN A 67 -31.19 14.93 6.33
C GLN A 67 -30.56 15.35 4.99
N SER A 68 -29.47 14.73 4.52
CA SER A 68 -28.90 15.06 3.20
C SER A 68 -29.47 14.15 2.10
N SER A 69 -30.50 14.64 1.40
CA SER A 69 -31.17 13.98 0.27
C SER A 69 -30.23 13.63 -0.90
N ALA A 70 -29.08 14.29 -1.03
CA ALA A 70 -28.14 14.12 -2.14
C ALA A 70 -27.32 12.82 -2.10
N LEU A 71 -27.22 12.14 -0.95
CA LEU A 71 -26.51 10.85 -0.81
C LEU A 71 -27.44 9.68 -0.51
N LYS A 72 -28.77 9.90 -0.54
CA LYS A 72 -29.76 8.82 -0.58
C LYS A 72 -29.81 8.21 -1.98
N LYS A 73 -28.73 7.57 -2.41
CA LYS A 73 -28.92 6.28 -3.08
C LYS A 73 -29.04 5.29 -1.94
N PRO A 74 -30.25 5.03 -1.40
CA PRO A 74 -30.39 4.03 -0.37
C PRO A 74 -29.78 2.74 -0.91
N LEU A 75 -29.21 1.92 -0.04
CA LEU A 75 -28.85 0.54 -0.37
C LEU A 75 -30.01 -0.20 -1.09
N ASN A 76 -31.26 0.26 -0.91
CA ASN A 76 -32.46 -0.17 -1.62
C ASN A 76 -32.57 0.24 -3.10
N THR A 77 -31.67 1.09 -3.61
CA THR A 77 -31.50 1.45 -5.04
C THR A 77 -30.34 0.70 -5.70
N LEU A 78 -29.70 -0.25 -5.01
CA LEU A 78 -28.97 -1.32 -5.70
C LEU A 78 -29.94 -1.91 -6.73
N PRO A 79 -29.61 -1.90 -8.03
CA PRO A 79 -30.51 -2.43 -9.04
C PRO A 79 -30.81 -3.88 -8.68
N LYS A 80 -32.03 -4.14 -8.20
CA LYS A 80 -32.46 -5.45 -7.69
C LYS A 80 -32.45 -6.55 -8.77
N ASN A 81 -32.00 -6.27 -9.99
CA ASN A 81 -32.09 -7.25 -11.07
C ASN A 81 -31.23 -6.97 -12.32
N LYS A 82 -30.03 -6.38 -12.20
CA LYS A 82 -29.04 -6.59 -13.27
C LYS A 82 -28.22 -7.80 -12.88
N LYS A 83 -28.47 -8.96 -13.53
CA LYS A 83 -27.60 -10.13 -13.43
C LYS A 83 -26.27 -9.78 -14.11
N SER A 84 -25.45 -8.98 -13.43
CA SER A 84 -24.07 -8.79 -13.80
C SER A 84 -23.31 -10.04 -13.39
N HIS A 85 -22.49 -10.55 -14.30
CA HIS A 85 -21.58 -11.63 -14.02
C HIS A 85 -20.53 -11.14 -13.03
N VAL A 86 -20.08 -12.03 -12.14
CA VAL A 86 -19.06 -11.67 -11.14
C VAL A 86 -17.73 -11.26 -11.80
N ARG A 87 -17.49 -11.68 -13.04
CA ARG A 87 -16.32 -11.29 -13.82
C ARG A 87 -16.48 -9.95 -14.56
N ASP A 88 -17.66 -9.33 -14.55
CA ASP A 88 -17.83 -8.03 -15.20
C ASP A 88 -17.13 -6.94 -14.38
N SER A 89 -16.56 -5.93 -15.02
CA SER A 89 -16.01 -4.76 -14.34
C SER A 89 -17.09 -3.95 -13.62
N SER A 90 -16.74 -3.39 -12.46
CA SER A 90 -17.65 -2.61 -11.63
C SER A 90 -16.90 -1.57 -10.82
N ASP A 91 -17.22 -0.28 -11.03
CA ASP A 91 -16.66 0.82 -10.24
C ASP A 91 -16.98 0.72 -8.75
N LEU A 92 -18.09 0.05 -8.40
CA LEU A 92 -18.57 -0.06 -7.03
C LEU A 92 -19.30 -1.39 -6.81
N ARG A 93 -18.52 -2.44 -6.52
CA ARG A 93 -19.01 -3.78 -6.15
C ARG A 93 -19.27 -3.84 -4.65
N TYR A 94 -20.38 -4.47 -4.26
CA TYR A 94 -20.78 -4.61 -2.86
C TYR A 94 -20.67 -6.07 -2.42
N ILE A 95 -20.01 -6.30 -1.28
CA ILE A 95 -19.75 -7.64 -0.74
C ILE A 95 -20.18 -7.66 0.72
N SER A 96 -21.32 -8.27 0.99
CA SER A 96 -21.80 -8.52 2.35
C SER A 96 -21.04 -9.69 2.96
N LEU A 97 -20.33 -9.43 4.05
CA LEU A 97 -19.53 -10.42 4.74
C LEU A 97 -20.38 -11.50 5.45
N PRO A 98 -21.49 -11.16 6.14
CA PRO A 98 -22.38 -12.18 6.72
C PRO A 98 -22.99 -13.10 5.65
N ARG A 99 -23.35 -12.55 4.48
CA ARG A 99 -23.89 -13.35 3.36
C ARG A 99 -22.82 -14.24 2.75
N LEU A 100 -21.59 -13.72 2.60
CA LEU A 100 -20.44 -14.50 2.14
C LEU A 100 -20.14 -15.65 3.12
N GLU A 101 -20.12 -15.38 4.42
CA GLU A 101 -19.92 -16.40 5.47
C GLU A 101 -20.98 -17.50 5.41
N THR A 102 -22.26 -17.11 5.28
CA THR A 102 -23.37 -18.07 5.13
C THR A 102 -23.19 -18.95 3.89
N ALA A 103 -22.77 -18.36 2.76
CA ALA A 103 -22.54 -19.08 1.52
C ALA A 103 -21.33 -20.04 1.61
N ILE A 104 -20.26 -19.62 2.29
CA ILE A 104 -19.09 -20.45 2.60
C ILE A 104 -19.51 -21.63 3.47
N ARG A 105 -20.25 -21.39 4.56
CA ARG A 105 -20.76 -22.43 5.46
C ARG A 105 -21.58 -23.48 4.71
N LYS A 106 -22.46 -23.03 3.81
CA LYS A 106 -23.27 -23.94 2.97
C LYS A 106 -22.40 -24.87 2.11
N ARG A 107 -21.34 -24.33 1.48
CA ARG A 107 -20.41 -25.13 0.68
C ARG A 107 -19.60 -26.09 1.54
N GLN A 108 -19.13 -25.65 2.71
CA GLN A 108 -18.39 -26.50 3.64
C GLN A 108 -19.22 -27.68 4.15
N LEU A 109 -20.49 -27.43 4.52
CA LEU A 109 -21.42 -28.49 4.92
C LEU A 109 -21.68 -29.49 3.78
N ALA A 110 -21.72 -29.01 2.55
CA ALA A 110 -21.83 -29.83 1.35
C ALA A 110 -20.50 -30.47 0.90
N ARG A 111 -19.39 -30.26 1.63
CA ARG A 111 -18.02 -30.69 1.28
C ARG A 111 -17.59 -30.26 -0.13
N GLN A 112 -18.06 -29.10 -0.56
CA GLN A 112 -17.69 -28.51 -1.85
C GLN A 112 -16.53 -27.53 -1.67
N PRO A 113 -15.61 -27.44 -2.66
CA PRO A 113 -14.60 -26.41 -2.65
C PRO A 113 -15.24 -25.02 -2.71
N LEU A 114 -14.55 -24.03 -2.13
CA LEU A 114 -14.94 -22.64 -2.26
C LEU A 114 -14.73 -22.19 -3.70
N ALA A 115 -15.69 -21.42 -4.22
CA ALA A 115 -15.60 -20.90 -5.57
C ALA A 115 -14.50 -19.82 -5.65
N PRO A 116 -13.78 -19.69 -6.78
CA PRO A 116 -12.74 -18.67 -6.95
C PRO A 116 -13.23 -17.26 -6.61
N GLU A 117 -14.48 -16.95 -6.96
CA GLU A 117 -15.13 -15.67 -6.68
C GLU A 117 -15.30 -15.40 -5.17
N MET A 118 -15.43 -16.45 -4.36
CA MET A 118 -15.47 -16.29 -2.90
C MET A 118 -14.08 -16.03 -2.34
N LEU A 119 -13.06 -16.65 -2.92
CA LEU A 119 -11.66 -16.54 -2.48
C LEU A 119 -11.05 -15.18 -2.85
N THR A 120 -11.46 -14.58 -3.96
CA THR A 120 -10.96 -13.28 -4.45
C THR A 120 -11.88 -12.11 -4.12
N LEU A 121 -12.84 -12.30 -3.20
CA LEU A 121 -13.88 -11.32 -2.88
C LEU A 121 -14.46 -10.70 -4.16
N ALA A 122 -14.87 -11.56 -5.10
CA ALA A 122 -15.41 -11.16 -6.38
C ALA A 122 -14.53 -10.12 -7.10
N GLY A 123 -13.21 -10.28 -7.13
CA GLY A 123 -12.31 -9.40 -7.88
C GLY A 123 -12.19 -7.99 -7.34
N LEU A 124 -12.60 -7.73 -6.09
CA LEU A 124 -12.43 -6.42 -5.45
C LEU A 124 -10.95 -6.02 -5.43
N GLU A 125 -10.61 -4.84 -5.94
CA GLU A 125 -9.22 -4.37 -5.99
C GLU A 125 -8.81 -3.65 -4.71
N ARG A 126 -9.72 -2.83 -4.16
CA ARG A 126 -9.51 -2.07 -2.92
C ARG A 126 -10.84 -1.78 -2.24
N ILE A 127 -10.78 -1.53 -0.94
CA ILE A 127 -11.94 -1.10 -0.15
C ILE A 127 -11.96 0.42 -0.14
N GLU A 128 -12.97 1.03 -0.77
CA GLU A 128 -13.18 2.49 -0.73
C GLU A 128 -14.22 2.87 0.33
N TYR A 129 -15.20 1.99 0.57
CA TYR A 129 -16.29 2.21 1.52
C TYR A 129 -16.56 0.98 2.36
N LEU A 130 -16.92 1.22 3.61
CA LEU A 130 -17.45 0.22 4.53
C LEU A 130 -18.86 0.65 4.93
N PHE A 131 -19.87 -0.13 4.57
CA PHE A 131 -21.24 0.11 5.01
C PHE A 131 -21.54 -0.78 6.20
N ILE A 132 -21.97 -0.16 7.29
CA ILE A 132 -22.39 -0.83 8.52
C ILE A 132 -23.88 -0.59 8.66
N SER A 133 -24.66 -1.66 8.68
CA SER A 133 -26.11 -1.63 8.91
C SER A 133 -26.43 -2.32 10.22
N PRO A 134 -26.52 -1.58 11.35
CA PRO A 134 -26.78 -2.17 12.66
C PRO A 134 -28.11 -2.90 12.73
N GLU A 135 -29.15 -2.39 12.05
CA GLU A 135 -30.49 -2.97 12.05
C GLU A 135 -30.53 -4.36 11.41
N SER A 136 -29.79 -4.55 10.31
CA SER A 136 -29.71 -5.84 9.61
C SER A 136 -28.53 -6.69 10.06
N GLY A 137 -27.65 -6.17 10.93
CA GLY A 137 -26.37 -6.79 11.28
C GLY A 137 -25.45 -7.00 10.08
N ASP A 138 -25.54 -6.16 9.04
CA ASP A 138 -24.78 -6.33 7.81
C ASP A 138 -23.51 -5.47 7.81
N LEU A 139 -22.41 -6.06 7.33
CA LEU A 139 -21.12 -5.42 7.13
C LEU A 139 -20.70 -5.63 5.68
N ILE A 140 -20.66 -4.55 4.91
CA ILE A 140 -20.50 -4.61 3.46
C ILE A 140 -19.23 -3.86 3.07
N LEU A 141 -18.32 -4.59 2.42
CA LEU A 141 -17.16 -4.01 1.73
C LEU A 141 -17.61 -3.49 0.37
N ALA A 142 -17.16 -2.30 -0.01
CA ALA A 142 -17.40 -1.77 -1.33
C ALA A 142 -16.21 -1.03 -1.94
N GLY A 143 -16.07 -1.16 -3.25
CA GLY A 143 -15.01 -0.54 -4.04
C GLY A 143 -15.00 -1.10 -5.47
N PRO A 144 -14.01 -0.70 -6.28
CA PRO A 144 -13.88 -1.16 -7.64
C PRO A 144 -13.49 -2.63 -7.68
N ALA A 145 -14.01 -3.32 -8.68
CA ALA A 145 -13.74 -4.73 -8.94
C ALA A 145 -13.75 -5.00 -10.43
N ASP A 146 -12.93 -5.95 -10.85
CA ASP A 146 -12.80 -6.33 -12.27
C ASP A 146 -12.69 -7.85 -12.42
N ASP A 147 -12.63 -8.34 -13.66
CA ASP A 147 -12.14 -9.68 -13.95
C ASP A 147 -10.71 -9.86 -13.42
N TRP A 148 -10.32 -11.09 -13.15
CA TRP A 148 -9.02 -11.40 -12.57
C TRP A 148 -8.37 -12.65 -13.15
N HIS A 149 -7.05 -12.64 -13.17
CA HIS A 149 -6.25 -13.78 -13.59
C HIS A 149 -5.06 -13.99 -12.67
N THR A 150 -4.53 -15.21 -12.68
CA THR A 150 -3.32 -15.57 -11.93
C THR A 150 -2.10 -15.39 -12.83
N ARG A 151 -1.11 -14.64 -12.35
CA ARG A 151 0.20 -14.50 -13.02
C ARG A 151 1.09 -15.72 -12.72
N PRO A 152 2.17 -15.97 -13.50
CA PRO A 152 3.08 -17.11 -13.30
C PRO A 152 3.68 -17.22 -11.89
N VAL A 153 3.74 -16.12 -11.13
CA VAL A 153 4.23 -16.06 -9.75
C VAL A 153 3.13 -16.35 -8.72
N GLY A 154 1.94 -16.82 -9.15
CA GLY A 154 0.81 -17.14 -8.28
C GLY A 154 0.04 -15.92 -7.75
N ILE A 155 0.42 -14.71 -8.18
CA ILE A 155 -0.25 -13.47 -7.78
C ILE A 155 -1.52 -13.30 -8.62
N ILE A 156 -2.65 -13.12 -7.95
CA ILE A 156 -3.95 -12.86 -8.59
C ILE A 156 -4.12 -11.36 -8.76
N VAL A 157 -4.39 -10.91 -9.98
CA VAL A 157 -4.53 -9.49 -10.32
C VAL A 157 -5.73 -9.22 -11.19
N SER A 158 -6.23 -8.00 -11.10
CA SER A 158 -7.22 -7.43 -12.02
C SER A 158 -6.70 -7.42 -13.45
N LEU A 159 -7.58 -7.73 -14.40
CA LEU A 159 -7.24 -7.82 -15.82
C LEU A 159 -6.98 -6.42 -16.41
N GLU A 160 -7.80 -5.43 -16.07
CA GLU A 160 -7.69 -4.07 -16.59
C GLU A 160 -6.59 -3.27 -15.87
N SER A 161 -6.60 -3.25 -14.54
CA SER A 161 -5.70 -2.38 -13.76
C SER A 161 -4.33 -3.00 -13.46
N GLY A 162 -4.22 -4.33 -13.53
CA GLY A 162 -3.02 -5.08 -13.15
C GLY A 162 -2.73 -5.07 -11.63
N LEU A 163 -3.62 -4.48 -10.83
CA LEU A 163 -3.53 -4.40 -9.38
C LEU A 163 -3.87 -5.74 -8.73
N PRO A 164 -3.28 -6.08 -7.57
CA PRO A 164 -3.68 -7.25 -6.79
C PRO A 164 -5.16 -7.21 -6.42
N VAL A 165 -5.85 -8.34 -6.56
CA VAL A 165 -7.21 -8.48 -6.02
C VAL A 165 -7.18 -8.81 -4.54
N PHE A 166 -8.18 -8.34 -3.82
CA PHE A 166 -8.35 -8.56 -2.40
C PHE A 166 -8.71 -10.03 -2.14
N ARG A 167 -7.90 -10.73 -1.35
CA ARG A 167 -8.14 -12.14 -1.06
C ARG A 167 -8.82 -12.34 0.30
N LEU A 168 -9.67 -13.35 0.36
CA LEU A 168 -10.39 -13.73 1.57
C LEU A 168 -9.44 -14.21 2.68
N ASP A 169 -8.38 -14.92 2.33
CA ASP A 169 -7.39 -15.38 3.30
C ASP A 169 -6.56 -14.24 3.90
N ASP A 170 -6.20 -13.23 3.11
CA ASP A 170 -5.55 -12.01 3.62
C ASP A 170 -6.49 -11.26 4.59
N LEU A 171 -7.77 -11.12 4.23
CA LEU A 171 -8.79 -10.53 5.09
C LEU A 171 -8.88 -11.25 6.45
N LEU A 172 -9.03 -12.58 6.41
CA LEU A 172 -9.15 -13.41 7.61
C LEU A 172 -7.87 -13.41 8.44
N THR A 173 -6.71 -13.39 7.80
CA THR A 173 -5.40 -13.32 8.45
C THR A 173 -5.26 -12.01 9.23
N LEU A 174 -5.60 -10.88 8.61
CA LEU A 174 -5.55 -9.57 9.27
C LEU A 174 -6.56 -9.46 10.42
N TRP A 175 -7.79 -9.97 10.26
CA TRP A 175 -8.77 -9.98 11.34
C TRP A 175 -8.33 -10.81 12.54
N ARG A 176 -7.81 -12.02 12.30
CA ARG A 176 -7.32 -12.89 13.37
C ARG A 176 -6.11 -12.30 14.07
N ARG A 177 -5.20 -11.64 13.33
CA ARG A 177 -4.05 -10.93 13.92
C ARG A 177 -4.50 -9.92 14.97
N LYS A 178 -5.52 -9.09 14.67
CA LYS A 178 -6.05 -8.10 15.62
C LYS A 178 -6.63 -8.73 16.89
N GLN A 179 -7.17 -9.95 16.80
CA GLN A 179 -7.70 -10.65 17.98
C GLN A 179 -6.60 -11.23 18.87
N GLN A 180 -5.43 -11.56 18.30
CA GLN A 180 -4.34 -12.26 19.00
C GLN A 180 -3.23 -11.32 19.46
N ASN A 181 -2.95 -10.25 18.72
CA ASN A 181 -1.88 -9.30 19.00
C ASN A 181 -2.46 -7.94 19.40
N LEU A 182 -1.88 -7.35 20.45
CA LEU A 182 -2.23 -6.00 20.91
C LEU A 182 -1.70 -4.90 19.98
N ASN A 183 -0.62 -5.17 19.22
CA ASN A 183 -0.07 -4.21 18.27
C ASN A 183 -0.86 -4.27 16.94
N PRO A 184 -1.61 -3.21 16.57
CA PRO A 184 -2.36 -3.18 15.32
C PRO A 184 -1.44 -3.02 14.10
N ALA A 185 -0.26 -2.44 14.30
CA ALA A 185 0.68 -2.21 13.23
C ALA A 185 1.43 -3.50 12.85
N PHE A 186 1.82 -3.56 11.58
CA PHE A 186 2.61 -4.65 11.05
C PHE A 186 3.50 -4.16 9.91
N GLY A 187 4.60 -4.87 9.69
CA GLY A 187 5.49 -4.45 8.64
C GLY A 187 6.65 -5.39 8.42
N CYS A 188 7.51 -4.96 7.52
CA CYS A 188 8.82 -5.54 7.38
C CYS A 188 9.85 -4.45 7.06
N SER A 189 11.05 -4.65 7.58
CA SER A 189 12.24 -3.91 7.17
C SER A 189 12.93 -4.68 6.06
N ILE A 190 13.24 -3.99 4.97
CA ILE A 190 14.00 -4.44 3.82
C ILE A 190 15.40 -3.85 3.96
N ILE A 191 16.30 -4.63 4.53
CA ILE A 191 17.62 -4.19 4.99
C ILE A 191 18.67 -4.62 3.97
N PRO A 192 19.37 -3.67 3.32
CA PRO A 192 20.53 -3.98 2.51
C PRO A 192 21.63 -4.65 3.34
N ARG A 193 22.38 -5.56 2.72
CA ARG A 193 23.52 -6.21 3.39
C ARG A 193 24.69 -5.24 3.44
N GLN A 194 25.45 -5.25 4.54
CA GLN A 194 26.58 -4.34 4.72
C GLN A 194 27.65 -4.51 3.63
N GLU A 195 27.91 -5.75 3.21
CA GLU A 195 28.86 -6.03 2.13
C GLU A 195 28.39 -5.43 0.79
N ALA A 196 27.10 -5.59 0.49
CA ALA A 196 26.49 -5.08 -0.74
C ALA A 196 26.42 -3.54 -0.76
N LEU A 197 26.21 -2.90 0.39
CA LEU A 197 26.31 -1.45 0.52
C LEU A 197 27.73 -0.95 0.20
N GLY A 198 28.75 -1.63 0.73
CA GLY A 198 30.15 -1.31 0.43
C GLY A 198 30.48 -1.47 -1.05
N GLU A 199 30.00 -2.52 -1.71
CA GLU A 199 30.16 -2.71 -3.16
C GLU A 199 29.44 -1.63 -3.97
N THR A 200 28.21 -1.30 -3.58
CA THR A 200 27.41 -0.24 -4.21
C THR A 200 28.11 1.12 -4.08
N GLN A 201 28.66 1.43 -2.90
CA GLN A 201 29.39 2.68 -2.68
C GLN A 201 30.64 2.77 -3.57
N ARG A 202 31.42 1.69 -3.69
CA ARG A 202 32.58 1.65 -4.61
C ARG A 202 32.16 1.82 -6.07
N PHE A 203 31.06 1.18 -6.47
CA PHE A 203 30.52 1.34 -7.82
C PHE A 203 30.10 2.78 -8.12
N LEU A 204 29.44 3.44 -7.17
CA LEU A 204 29.02 4.84 -7.29
C LEU A 204 30.24 5.78 -7.34
N GLN A 205 31.26 5.58 -6.51
CA GLN A 205 32.49 6.38 -6.55
C GLN A 205 33.24 6.23 -7.88
N ALA A 206 33.30 5.02 -8.44
CA ALA A 206 34.00 4.78 -9.70
C ALA A 206 33.26 5.36 -10.93
N ASN A 207 31.94 5.57 -10.84
CA ASN A 207 31.09 5.95 -11.97
C ASN A 207 30.40 7.32 -11.80
N GLY A 208 30.51 7.98 -10.64
CA GLY A 208 29.80 9.21 -10.30
C GLY A 208 30.31 10.47 -11.01
N ASP A 209 31.58 10.50 -11.41
CA ASP A 209 32.19 11.68 -12.05
C ASP A 209 31.87 11.82 -13.55
N LYS A 210 31.13 10.88 -14.13
CA LYS A 210 30.83 10.86 -15.57
C LYS A 210 29.35 11.16 -15.81
N PRO A 211 29.02 12.12 -16.70
CA PRO A 211 27.63 12.32 -17.14
C PRO A 211 27.08 10.99 -17.67
N LEU A 212 25.93 10.57 -17.13
CA LEU A 212 25.28 9.34 -17.58
C LEU A 212 24.80 9.52 -19.03
N ASP A 213 25.34 8.68 -19.93
CA ASP A 213 24.87 8.59 -21.31
C ASP A 213 23.42 8.03 -21.30
N PRO A 214 22.44 8.72 -21.92
CA PRO A 214 21.06 8.25 -22.01
C PRO A 214 20.92 6.82 -22.56
N ASN A 215 21.82 6.39 -23.44
CA ASN A 215 21.81 5.03 -24.00
C ASN A 215 22.37 3.97 -23.04
N ARG A 216 23.20 4.37 -22.06
CA ARG A 216 23.79 3.46 -21.05
C ARG A 216 23.06 3.46 -19.72
N HIS A 217 22.07 4.34 -19.54
CA HIS A 217 21.31 4.47 -18.30
C HIS A 217 20.69 3.15 -17.83
N GLN A 218 20.11 2.36 -18.75
CA GLN A 218 19.53 1.05 -18.42
C GLN A 218 20.56 0.05 -17.92
N GLN A 219 21.73 -0.01 -18.56
CA GLN A 219 22.81 -0.89 -18.14
C GLN A 219 23.36 -0.47 -16.78
N TRP A 220 23.58 0.83 -16.58
CA TRP A 220 24.03 1.37 -15.30
C TRP A 220 23.07 1.06 -14.16
N LEU A 221 21.74 1.20 -14.38
CA LEU A 221 20.73 0.81 -13.40
C LEU A 221 20.75 -0.69 -13.10
N GLN A 222 20.97 -1.52 -14.12
CA GLN A 222 21.08 -2.96 -13.96
C GLN A 222 22.32 -3.35 -13.16
N ASP A 223 23.45 -2.69 -13.41
CA ASP A 223 24.71 -2.91 -12.68
C ASP A 223 24.57 -2.46 -11.22
N LEU A 224 24.00 -1.27 -10.99
CA LEU A 224 23.70 -0.76 -9.65
C LEU A 224 22.78 -1.72 -8.88
N ARG A 225 21.71 -2.19 -9.52
CA ARG A 225 20.79 -3.17 -8.95
C ARG A 225 21.49 -4.49 -8.61
N THR A 226 22.44 -4.89 -9.44
CA THR A 226 23.23 -6.12 -9.24
C THR A 226 24.18 -5.96 -8.05
N CYS A 227 24.86 -4.82 -7.90
CA CYS A 227 25.70 -4.50 -6.75
C CYS A 227 24.91 -4.48 -5.43
N LEU A 228 23.74 -3.84 -5.41
CA LEU A 228 22.90 -3.81 -4.20
C LEU A 228 22.34 -5.20 -3.86
N GLY A 229 22.02 -5.99 -4.89
CA GLY A 229 21.63 -7.38 -4.75
C GLY A 229 20.36 -7.61 -3.93
N LYS A 230 20.20 -8.85 -3.44
CA LYS A 230 19.04 -9.25 -2.62
C LYS A 230 19.20 -8.76 -1.19
N GLN A 231 18.22 -8.00 -0.74
CA GLN A 231 18.15 -7.48 0.62
C GLN A 231 17.56 -8.51 1.59
N GLN A 232 17.81 -8.34 2.88
CA GLN A 232 17.23 -9.15 3.93
C GLN A 232 15.89 -8.55 4.35
N VAL A 233 14.89 -9.40 4.58
CA VAL A 233 13.58 -8.96 5.05
C VAL A 233 13.39 -9.43 6.48
N GLN A 234 13.11 -8.50 7.39
CA GLN A 234 12.82 -8.75 8.79
C GLN A 234 11.39 -8.29 9.10
N PHE A 235 10.57 -9.16 9.69
CA PHE A 235 9.15 -8.89 9.97
C PHE A 235 8.94 -8.50 11.43
N PHE A 236 7.91 -7.68 11.71
CA PHE A 236 7.47 -7.31 13.06
C PHE A 236 5.94 -7.12 13.15
#